data_AF-A0A431TVZ3-F1
#
_entry.id   AF-A0A431TVZ3-F1
#
_cell.length_a   1.000
_cell.length_b   1.000
_cell.length_c   1.000
_cell.angle_alpha   90.00
_cell.angle_beta   90.00
_cell.angle_gamma   90.00
#
_symmetry.space_group_name_H-M   'P 1'
#
loop_
_entity.id
_entity.type
_entity.pdbx_description
1 polymer ?
#
loop_
_entity_poly.entity_id
_entity_poly.type
_entity_poly.pdbx_seq_one_letter_code
_entity_poly.pdbx_strand_id
1 'polypeptide(L)'
;MKRLLLALPLVALSLTDALATGQQSGPAPLNTLPRYGGAAKSKALRKLDQEFIAQSLKQYRQNRRAASESSVSEGWSHFYASDLTTSIKRFNQAWLLDSTNANVYYGFSACLTEQGEAAAAHRYFQLAQRYDVQNQGANKYYERLTLYYQSRKQTASRSAGAV
;
A
#
# COMPACT_ATOMS: atom_id res chain seq x y z
N MET A 1 29.72 -43.54 58.64
CA MET A 1 30.62 -43.84 57.50
C MET A 1 30.29 -42.85 56.39
N LYS A 2 31.30 -42.11 55.92
CA LYS A 2 31.16 -40.91 55.06
C LYS A 2 30.71 -41.30 53.65
N ARG A 3 29.74 -40.54 53.12
CA ARG A 3 29.19 -40.68 51.76
C ARG A 3 30.19 -40.13 50.74
N LEU A 4 30.53 -40.96 49.76
CA LEU A 4 31.17 -40.59 48.50
C LEU A 4 30.08 -40.05 47.55
N LEU A 5 30.40 -39.04 46.72
CA LEU A 5 29.85 -38.67 45.38
C LEU A 5 30.26 -37.20 45.11
N LEU A 6 31.27 -36.93 44.27
CA LEU A 6 31.24 -36.71 42.81
C LEU A 6 30.55 -35.41 42.34
N ALA A 7 31.35 -34.65 41.56
CA ALA A 7 31.00 -33.74 40.46
C ALA A 7 31.11 -32.21 40.71
N LEU A 8 32.15 -31.63 40.08
CA LEU A 8 32.19 -30.23 39.65
C LEU A 8 31.15 -30.01 38.53
N PRO A 9 30.65 -28.77 38.39
CA PRO A 9 30.58 -28.21 37.05
C PRO A 9 31.20 -26.81 36.93
N LEU A 10 31.89 -26.69 35.80
CA LEU A 10 32.44 -25.53 35.12
C LEU A 10 31.39 -24.41 34.98
N VAL A 11 31.69 -23.21 35.49
CA VAL A 11 30.86 -22.03 35.27
C VAL A 11 31.12 -21.50 33.85
N ALA A 12 30.20 -21.76 32.94
CA ALA A 12 30.17 -21.14 31.62
C ALA A 12 29.47 -19.78 31.73
N LEU A 13 30.23 -18.69 31.53
CA LEU A 13 29.73 -17.32 31.48
C LEU A 13 29.20 -17.04 30.06
N SER A 14 27.90 -17.22 29.83
CA SER A 14 27.25 -16.87 28.57
C SER A 14 26.86 -15.39 28.57
N LEU A 15 27.64 -14.56 27.87
CA LEU A 15 27.18 -13.23 27.42
C LEU A 15 26.00 -13.43 26.47
N THR A 16 24.82 -12.99 26.88
CA THR A 16 23.68 -12.83 25.99
C THR A 16 23.65 -11.38 25.53
N ASP A 17 24.24 -11.12 24.36
CA ASP A 17 24.00 -9.86 23.65
C ASP A 17 22.56 -9.89 23.11
N ALA A 18 21.65 -9.31 23.87
CA ALA A 18 20.33 -8.96 23.39
C ALA A 18 20.49 -7.84 22.35
N LEU A 19 20.53 -8.22 21.07
CA LEU A 19 20.29 -7.29 19.96
C LEU A 19 18.84 -6.80 20.05
N ALA A 20 18.63 -5.77 20.86
CA ALA A 20 17.44 -4.95 20.80
C ALA A 20 17.42 -4.28 19.42
N THR A 21 16.67 -4.87 18.49
CA THR A 21 16.27 -4.19 17.26
C THR A 21 15.38 -3.02 17.66
N GLY A 22 16.00 -1.85 17.82
CA GLY A 22 15.27 -0.60 17.96
C GLY A 22 14.39 -0.43 16.72
N GLN A 23 13.08 -0.67 16.87
CA GLN A 23 12.11 -0.24 15.89
C GLN A 23 12.13 1.29 15.89
N GLN A 24 12.87 1.84 14.93
CA GLN A 24 12.94 3.27 14.70
C GLN A 24 11.56 3.73 14.26
N SER A 25 10.80 4.22 15.23
CA SER A 25 9.44 4.75 15.05
C SER A 25 9.54 6.14 14.43
N GLY A 26 10.04 6.20 13.19
CA GLY A 26 10.00 7.40 12.36
C GLY A 26 8.61 7.59 11.74
N PRO A 27 8.28 8.80 11.26
CA PRO A 27 7.06 9.01 10.49
C PRO A 27 7.02 8.07 9.28
N ALA A 28 5.83 7.56 8.95
CA ALA A 28 5.64 6.64 7.83
C ALA A 28 6.25 7.22 6.53
N PRO A 29 6.93 6.42 5.70
CA PRO A 29 7.53 6.91 4.47
C PRO A 29 6.50 7.63 3.60
N LEU A 30 6.81 8.82 3.07
CA LEU A 30 5.84 9.65 2.35
C LEU A 30 5.08 8.89 1.25
N ASN A 31 5.73 7.97 0.55
CA ASN A 31 5.12 7.19 -0.53
C ASN A 31 4.05 6.18 -0.07
N THR A 32 3.87 5.95 1.22
CA THR A 32 2.78 5.14 1.79
C THR A 32 1.55 5.98 2.13
N LEU A 33 1.62 7.30 1.97
CA LEU A 33 0.48 8.21 2.15
C LEU A 33 -0.09 8.60 0.78
N PRO A 34 -1.41 8.66 0.62
CA PRO A 34 -2.03 9.18 -0.60
C PRO A 34 -1.48 10.56 -0.98
N ARG A 35 -1.09 10.70 -2.25
CA ARG A 35 -0.40 11.87 -2.83
C ARG A 35 0.81 12.34 -2.02
N TYR A 36 1.59 11.39 -1.53
CA TYR A 36 2.78 11.64 -0.73
C TYR A 36 2.51 12.47 0.55
N GLY A 37 1.28 12.40 1.06
CA GLY A 37 0.83 13.20 2.21
C GLY A 37 0.74 14.71 1.94
N GLY A 38 0.84 15.15 0.68
CA GLY A 38 0.92 16.58 0.35
C GLY A 38 2.20 17.27 0.84
N ALA A 39 3.19 16.52 1.32
CA ALA A 39 4.41 17.06 1.88
C ALA A 39 5.37 17.56 0.79
N ALA A 40 6.17 18.58 1.13
CA ALA A 40 7.24 19.04 0.27
C ALA A 40 8.31 17.95 0.09
N LYS A 41 8.53 17.52 -1.15
CA LYS A 41 9.57 16.53 -1.48
C LYS A 41 10.96 17.20 -1.54
N SER A 42 11.98 16.48 -1.09
CA SER A 42 13.38 16.89 -1.22
C SER A 42 13.82 16.96 -2.70
N LYS A 43 14.95 17.63 -2.99
CA LYS A 43 15.52 17.67 -4.35
C LYS A 43 15.78 16.26 -4.90
N ALA A 44 16.28 15.36 -4.07
CA ALA A 44 16.54 13.96 -4.45
C ALA A 44 15.24 13.23 -4.82
N LEU A 45 14.19 13.35 -4.00
CA LEU A 45 12.90 12.72 -4.30
C LEU A 45 12.26 13.28 -5.58
N ARG A 46 12.37 14.59 -5.82
CA ARG A 46 11.90 15.19 -7.08
C ARG A 46 12.65 14.67 -8.31
N LYS A 47 13.96 14.42 -8.17
CA LYS A 47 14.76 13.82 -9.26
C LYS A 47 14.27 12.40 -9.56
N LEU A 48 14.04 11.58 -8.54
CA LEU A 48 13.48 10.23 -8.71
C LEU A 48 12.08 10.26 -9.35
N ASP A 49 11.22 11.20 -8.96
CA ASP A 49 9.91 11.38 -9.60
C ASP A 49 10.06 11.71 -11.10
N GLN A 50 11.00 12.59 -11.46
CA GLN A 50 11.27 12.97 -12.85
C GLN A 50 11.80 11.80 -13.67
N GLU A 51 12.73 11.03 -13.12
CA GLU A 51 13.27 9.82 -13.76
C GLU A 51 12.18 8.77 -13.99
N PHE A 52 11.34 8.52 -12.97
CA PHE A 52 10.18 7.64 -13.09
C PHE A 52 9.24 8.11 -14.20
N ILE A 53 8.83 9.38 -14.18
CA ILE A 53 7.93 9.95 -15.20
C ILE A 53 8.54 9.80 -16.60
N ALA A 54 9.82 10.13 -16.79
CA ALA A 54 10.48 10.03 -18.08
C ALA A 54 10.50 8.59 -18.61
N GLN A 55 10.81 7.61 -17.76
CA GLN A 55 10.81 6.20 -18.12
C GLN A 55 9.40 5.69 -18.47
N SER A 56 8.40 6.03 -17.66
CA SER A 56 7.01 5.66 -17.95
C SER A 56 6.54 6.30 -19.26
N LEU A 57 6.80 7.58 -19.50
CA LEU A 57 6.41 8.22 -20.76
C LEU A 57 7.10 7.61 -21.97
N LYS A 58 8.36 7.17 -21.85
CA LYS A 58 9.02 6.41 -22.91
C LYS A 58 8.30 5.09 -23.19
N GLN A 59 7.95 4.34 -22.15
CA GLN A 59 7.25 3.05 -22.27
C GLN A 59 5.86 3.18 -22.89
N TYR A 60 5.11 4.23 -22.54
CA TYR A 60 3.73 4.45 -22.99
C TYR A 60 3.63 5.46 -24.14
N ARG A 61 4.70 5.65 -24.93
CA ARG A 61 4.71 6.51 -26.14
C ARG A 61 4.19 7.92 -25.87
N GLN A 62 4.66 8.54 -24.79
CA GLN A 62 4.28 9.87 -24.28
C GLN A 62 2.81 10.00 -23.83
N ASN A 63 2.04 8.91 -23.78
CA ASN A 63 0.67 8.94 -23.30
C ASN A 63 0.61 8.86 -21.76
N ARG A 64 0.48 10.04 -21.13
CA ARG A 64 0.33 10.18 -19.66
C ARG A 64 -0.84 9.39 -19.09
N ARG A 65 -2.01 9.46 -19.74
CA ARG A 65 -3.22 8.77 -19.27
C ARG A 65 -3.03 7.27 -19.28
N ALA A 66 -2.51 6.70 -20.37
CA ALA A 66 -2.24 5.27 -20.48
C ALA A 66 -1.22 4.80 -19.43
N ALA A 67 -0.14 5.56 -19.22
CA ALA A 67 0.84 5.25 -18.18
C ALA A 67 0.20 5.25 -16.77
N SER A 68 -0.61 6.28 -16.47
CA SER A 68 -1.34 6.39 -15.20
C SER A 68 -2.32 5.23 -14.99
N GLU A 69 -3.12 4.86 -15.99
CA GLU A 69 -4.04 3.73 -15.91
C GLU A 69 -3.32 2.39 -15.70
N SER A 70 -2.11 2.23 -16.23
CA SER A 70 -1.29 1.04 -15.93
C SER A 70 -0.89 0.98 -14.46
N SER A 71 -0.42 2.09 -13.88
CA SER A 71 -0.12 2.15 -12.45
C SER A 71 -1.37 2.00 -11.57
N VAL A 72 -2.55 2.48 -12.03
CA VAL A 72 -3.84 2.19 -11.38
C VAL A 72 -4.11 0.69 -11.37
N SER A 73 -3.93 0.01 -12.51
CA SER A 73 -4.12 -1.44 -12.61
C SER A 73 -3.25 -2.20 -11.60
N GLU A 74 -1.95 -1.85 -11.52
CA GLU A 74 -1.05 -2.41 -10.52
C GLU A 74 -1.52 -2.14 -9.08
N GLY A 75 -2.01 -0.92 -8.81
CA GLY A 75 -2.55 -0.56 -7.49
C GLY A 75 -3.73 -1.46 -7.09
N TRP A 76 -4.65 -1.76 -8.01
CA TRP A 76 -5.74 -2.67 -7.73
C TRP A 76 -5.28 -4.12 -7.56
N SER A 77 -4.29 -4.59 -8.32
CA SER A 77 -3.70 -5.92 -8.11
C SER A 77 -3.16 -6.09 -6.69
N HIS A 78 -2.44 -5.09 -6.17
CA HIS A 78 -1.95 -5.11 -4.79
C HIS A 78 -3.09 -4.98 -3.76
N PHE A 79 -4.12 -4.19 -4.05
CA PHE A 79 -5.30 -4.08 -3.20
C PHE A 79 -5.98 -5.44 -3.00
N TYR A 80 -6.20 -6.19 -4.08
CA TYR A 80 -6.82 -7.52 -3.99
C TYR A 80 -5.95 -8.54 -3.24
N ALA A 81 -4.62 -8.39 -3.31
CA ALA A 81 -3.68 -9.16 -2.50
C ALA A 81 -3.62 -8.70 -1.02
N SER A 82 -4.45 -7.74 -0.62
CA SER A 82 -4.44 -7.10 0.71
C SER A 82 -3.13 -6.37 1.07
N ASP A 83 -2.27 -6.09 0.08
CA ASP A 83 -1.08 -5.25 0.23
C ASP A 83 -1.44 -3.78 -0.03
N LEU A 84 -2.14 -3.19 0.94
CA LEU A 84 -2.63 -1.82 0.86
C LEU A 84 -1.47 -0.80 0.79
N THR A 85 -0.33 -1.10 1.41
CA THR A 85 0.84 -0.23 1.40
C THR A 85 1.41 -0.09 -0.01
N THR A 86 1.60 -1.22 -0.72
CA THR A 86 2.09 -1.17 -2.10
C THR A 86 1.02 -0.66 -3.06
N SER A 87 -0.25 -0.96 -2.80
CA SER A 87 -1.37 -0.39 -3.54
C SER A 87 -1.35 1.14 -3.54
N ILE A 88 -1.20 1.78 -2.37
CA ILE A 88 -1.07 3.25 -2.27
C ILE A 88 0.15 3.76 -3.03
N LYS A 89 1.30 3.06 -2.98
CA LYS A 89 2.50 3.45 -3.74
C LYS A 89 2.23 3.48 -5.25
N ARG A 90 1.48 2.50 -5.77
CA ARG A 90 1.10 2.43 -7.19
C ARG A 90 0.10 3.51 -7.57
N PHE A 91 -0.89 3.79 -6.73
CA PHE A 91 -1.78 4.93 -6.96
C PHE A 91 -1.06 6.28 -6.88
N ASN A 92 -0.05 6.42 -6.01
CA ASN A 92 0.82 7.60 -5.97
C ASN A 92 1.61 7.79 -7.27
N GLN A 93 2.14 6.71 -7.84
CA GLN A 93 2.79 6.72 -9.15
C GLN A 93 1.81 7.10 -10.27
N ALA A 94 0.60 6.55 -10.25
CA ALA A 94 -0.45 6.92 -11.18
C ALA A 94 -0.82 8.41 -11.10
N TRP A 95 -0.88 8.97 -9.88
CA TRP A 95 -1.12 10.39 -9.64
C TRP A 95 -0.01 11.29 -10.22
N LEU A 96 1.27 10.90 -10.08
CA LEU A 96 2.39 11.63 -10.66
C LEU A 96 2.33 11.67 -12.20
N LEU A 97 1.87 10.58 -12.80
CA LEU A 97 1.74 10.46 -14.26
C LEU A 97 0.55 11.23 -14.81
N ASP A 98 -0.58 11.22 -14.09
CA ASP A 98 -1.76 12.01 -14.45
C ASP A 98 -2.61 12.31 -13.21
N SER A 99 -2.49 13.53 -12.69
CA SER A 99 -3.27 13.99 -11.54
C SER A 99 -4.75 14.24 -11.85
N THR A 100 -5.16 14.19 -13.12
CA THR A 100 -6.57 14.30 -13.54
C THR A 100 -7.25 12.94 -13.72
N ASN A 101 -6.52 11.84 -13.53
CA ASN A 101 -7.08 10.51 -13.60
C ASN A 101 -7.94 10.20 -12.35
N ALA A 102 -9.26 10.23 -12.50
CA ALA A 102 -10.22 9.91 -11.44
C ALA A 102 -9.99 8.55 -10.76
N ASN A 103 -9.56 7.54 -11.50
CA ASN A 103 -9.37 6.17 -10.98
C ASN A 103 -8.31 6.08 -9.87
N VAL A 104 -7.36 7.02 -9.86
CA VAL A 104 -6.35 7.14 -8.81
C VAL A 104 -6.99 7.45 -7.46
N TYR A 105 -7.92 8.41 -7.47
CA TYR A 105 -8.61 8.86 -6.26
C TYR A 105 -9.61 7.82 -5.75
N TYR A 106 -10.26 7.09 -6.65
CA TYR A 106 -11.05 5.91 -6.28
C TYR A 106 -10.18 4.82 -5.64
N GLY A 107 -8.98 4.58 -6.16
CA GLY A 107 -7.99 3.67 -5.55
C GLY A 107 -7.60 4.09 -4.13
N PHE A 108 -7.27 5.36 -3.92
CA PHE A 108 -7.01 5.89 -2.57
C PHE A 108 -8.20 5.73 -1.63
N SER A 109 -9.42 6.01 -2.12
CA SER A 109 -10.64 5.78 -1.34
C SER A 109 -10.76 4.32 -0.91
N ALA A 110 -10.54 3.36 -1.81
CA ALA A 110 -10.62 1.94 -1.48
C ALA A 110 -9.60 1.54 -0.41
N CYS A 111 -8.32 1.90 -0.58
CA CYS A 111 -7.29 1.59 0.42
C CYS A 111 -7.61 2.16 1.79
N LEU A 112 -8.06 3.42 1.86
CA LEU A 112 -8.39 4.08 3.12
C LEU A 112 -9.63 3.47 3.78
N THR A 113 -10.62 3.02 2.99
CA THR A 113 -11.76 2.26 3.52
C THR A 113 -11.29 0.98 4.20
N GLU A 114 -10.41 0.20 3.57
CA GLU A 114 -9.87 -1.04 4.16
C GLU A 114 -8.97 -0.77 5.38
N GLN A 115 -8.36 0.41 5.47
CA GLN A 115 -7.59 0.84 6.64
C GLN A 115 -8.46 1.37 7.79
N GLY A 116 -9.79 1.46 7.62
CA GLY A 116 -10.71 2.01 8.62
C GLY A 116 -10.78 3.55 8.64
N GLU A 117 -10.13 4.22 7.69
CA GLU A 117 -10.01 5.67 7.60
C GLU A 117 -11.19 6.30 6.83
N ALA A 118 -12.42 6.04 7.29
CA ALA A 118 -13.65 6.33 6.55
C ALA A 118 -13.79 7.80 6.12
N ALA A 119 -13.44 8.76 7.00
CA ALA A 119 -13.53 10.18 6.68
C ALA A 119 -12.55 10.58 5.57
N ALA A 120 -11.34 10.01 5.56
CA ALA A 120 -10.35 10.26 4.51
C ALA A 120 -10.75 9.59 3.19
N ALA A 121 -11.25 8.35 3.26
CA ALA A 121 -11.77 7.63 2.11
C ALA A 121 -12.88 8.44 1.41
N HIS A 122 -13.84 8.96 2.17
CA HIS A 122 -14.94 9.77 1.63
C HIS A 122 -14.45 11.04 0.90
N ARG A 123 -13.47 11.74 1.47
CA ARG A 123 -12.86 12.92 0.81
C ARG A 123 -12.21 12.55 -0.53
N TYR A 124 -11.53 11.41 -0.60
CA TYR A 124 -10.93 10.94 -1.86
C TYR A 124 -11.96 10.46 -2.87
N PHE A 125 -13.05 9.83 -2.43
CA PHE A 125 -14.17 9.48 -3.29
C PHE A 125 -14.80 10.74 -3.92
N GLN A 126 -15.09 11.76 -3.11
CA GLN A 126 -15.62 13.04 -3.62
C GLN A 126 -14.64 13.72 -4.58
N LEU A 127 -13.34 13.66 -4.31
CA LEU A 127 -12.32 14.19 -5.20
C LEU A 127 -12.30 13.44 -6.55
N ALA A 128 -12.46 12.11 -6.53
CA ALA A 128 -12.56 11.29 -7.74
C ALA A 128 -13.73 11.74 -8.62
N GLN A 129 -14.90 11.97 -8.02
CA GLN A 129 -16.11 12.40 -8.73
C GLN A 129 -15.92 13.75 -9.46
N ARG A 130 -15.08 14.65 -8.94
CA ARG A 130 -14.78 15.93 -9.62
C ARG A 130 -14.05 15.73 -10.94
N TYR A 131 -13.30 14.63 -11.09
CA TYR A 131 -12.58 14.27 -12.31
C TYR A 131 -13.33 13.24 -13.18
N ASP A 132 -14.42 12.65 -12.67
CA ASP A 132 -15.21 11.62 -13.33
C ASP A 132 -16.61 12.12 -13.70
N VAL A 133 -16.68 13.12 -14.57
CA VAL A 133 -17.93 13.78 -14.96
C VAL A 133 -18.97 12.86 -15.60
N GLN A 134 -18.57 11.68 -16.10
CA GLN A 134 -19.45 10.68 -16.70
C GLN A 134 -19.72 9.47 -15.79
N ASN A 135 -19.22 9.48 -14.54
CA ASN A 135 -19.34 8.39 -13.56
C ASN A 135 -18.83 7.02 -14.04
N GLN A 136 -17.97 6.97 -15.07
CA GLN A 136 -17.45 5.70 -15.59
C GLN A 136 -16.42 5.09 -14.62
N GLY A 137 -15.63 5.94 -13.96
CA GLY A 137 -14.70 5.52 -12.91
C GLY A 137 -15.43 5.05 -11.66
N ALA A 138 -16.53 5.72 -11.27
CA ALA A 138 -17.39 5.33 -10.15
C ALA A 138 -17.96 3.91 -10.34
N ASN A 139 -18.48 3.62 -11.53
CA ASN A 139 -19.01 2.28 -11.85
C ASN A 139 -17.93 1.20 -11.69
N LYS A 140 -16.74 1.43 -12.26
CA LYS A 140 -15.58 0.52 -12.10
C LYS A 140 -15.16 0.38 -10.64
N TYR A 141 -15.16 1.47 -9.88
CA TYR A 141 -14.83 1.44 -8.45
C TYR A 141 -15.78 0.53 -7.67
N TYR A 142 -17.09 0.69 -7.85
CA TYR A 142 -18.07 -0.14 -7.16
C TYR A 142 -17.97 -1.61 -7.59
N GLU A 143 -17.83 -1.89 -8.89
CA GLU A 143 -17.62 -3.25 -9.39
C GLU A 143 -16.42 -3.93 -8.74
N ARG A 144 -15.26 -3.24 -8.69
CA ARG A 144 -14.04 -3.76 -8.08
C ARG A 144 -14.23 -4.09 -6.58
N LEU A 145 -14.88 -3.21 -5.82
CA LEU A 145 -15.14 -3.45 -4.41
C LEU A 145 -16.15 -4.57 -4.18
N THR A 146 -17.21 -4.65 -4.99
CA THR A 146 -18.18 -5.74 -4.92
C THR A 146 -17.50 -7.09 -5.12
N LEU A 147 -16.67 -7.23 -6.16
CA LEU A 147 -15.92 -8.46 -6.43
C LEU A 147 -14.96 -8.81 -5.29
N TYR A 148 -14.26 -7.81 -4.76
CA TYR A 148 -13.35 -7.99 -3.63
C TYR A 148 -14.07 -8.54 -2.38
N TYR A 149 -15.16 -7.90 -1.94
CA TYR A 149 -15.88 -8.34 -0.74
C TYR A 149 -16.58 -9.69 -0.93
N GLN A 150 -17.10 -9.97 -2.13
CA GLN A 150 -17.65 -11.29 -2.47
C GLN A 150 -16.60 -12.39 -2.36
N SER A 151 -15.40 -12.17 -2.92
CA SER A 151 -14.29 -13.13 -2.84
C SER A 151 -13.89 -13.42 -1.40
N ARG A 152 -13.74 -12.38 -0.57
CA ARG A 152 -13.39 -12.55 0.85
C ARG A 152 -14.43 -13.32 1.65
N LYS A 153 -15.73 -13.04 1.42
CA LYS A 153 -16.82 -13.78 2.08
C LYS A 153 -16.79 -15.27 1.71
N GLN A 154 -16.58 -15.60 0.43
CA GLN A 154 -16.48 -16.99 -0.02
C GLN A 154 -15.29 -17.71 0.61
N THR A 155 -14.12 -17.07 0.68
CA THR A 155 -12.94 -17.63 1.33
C THR A 155 -13.19 -17.90 2.81
N ALA A 156 -13.81 -16.96 3.52
CA ALA A 156 -14.16 -17.12 4.94
C ALA A 156 -15.16 -18.28 5.18
N SER A 157 -16.18 -18.41 4.34
CA SER A 157 -17.15 -19.52 4.43
C SER A 157 -16.50 -20.88 4.16
N ARG A 158 -15.58 -20.96 3.19
CA ARG A 158 -14.82 -22.19 2.91
C ARG A 158 -13.91 -22.60 4.05
N SER A 159 -13.21 -21.64 4.68
CA SER A 159 -12.37 -21.94 5.85
C SER A 159 -13.19 -22.38 7.06
N ALA A 160 -14.40 -21.86 7.25
CA ALA A 160 -15.26 -22.19 8.38
C ALA A 160 -15.94 -23.57 8.25
N GLY A 161 -16.19 -24.06 7.04
CA GLY A 161 -16.79 -25.38 6.79
C GLY A 161 -15.78 -26.54 6.66
N ALA A 162 -14.48 -26.26 6.76
CA ALA A 162 -13.40 -27.23 6.68
C ALA A 162 -12.83 -27.64 8.05
N VAL A 163 -13.46 -27.20 9.15
CA VAL A 163 -13.14 -27.53 10.56
C VAL A 163 -14.26 -28.39 11.12
#